data_AF-A0A093KII2-F1
#
_entry.id   AF-A0A093KII2-F1
#
_cell.length_a   1.000
_cell.length_b   1.000
_cell.length_c   1.000
_cell.angle_alpha   90.00
_cell.angle_beta   90.00
_cell.angle_gamma   90.00
#
_symmetry.space_group_name_H-M   'P 1'
#
loop_
_entity.id
_entity.type
_entity.pdbx_description
1 polymer ?
#
loop_
_entity_poly.entity_id
_entity_poly.type
_entity_poly.pdbx_seq_one_letter_code
_entity_poly.pdbx_strand_id
1 'polypeptide(L)'
;ENAVPLWRSLMGPTKVFRARNSVPDSIRGAYGLTDTRNTTHGSDSPASASREIAFFFPEFNEQLWYQQEEPCLRRGRVYYSAEERVHCV
;
A
#
# COMPACT_ATOMS: atom_id res chain seq x y z
N GLU A 1 4.32 10.96 -1.09
CA GLU A 1 5.17 10.84 0.11
C GLU A 1 4.41 10.17 1.25
N ASN A 2 5.13 9.60 2.23
CA ASN A 2 4.53 8.96 3.42
C ASN A 2 3.59 7.78 3.13
N ALA A 3 3.81 7.05 2.02
CA ALA A 3 2.97 5.94 1.62
C ALA A 3 2.86 4.84 2.70
N VAL A 4 3.98 4.48 3.34
CA VAL A 4 4.00 3.47 4.42
C VAL A 4 3.12 3.88 5.61
N PRO A 5 3.36 5.00 6.30
CA PRO A 5 2.52 5.37 7.45
C PRO A 5 1.05 5.64 7.06
N LEU A 6 0.79 6.23 5.89
CA LEU A 6 -0.59 6.48 5.41
C LEU A 6 -1.33 5.16 5.14
N TRP A 7 -0.71 4.21 4.45
CA TRP A 7 -1.29 2.89 4.21
C TRP A 7 -1.55 2.16 5.53
N ARG A 8 -0.60 2.20 6.47
CA ARG A 8 -0.79 1.59 7.79
C ARG A 8 -1.93 2.22 8.58
N SER A 9 -2.11 3.54 8.48
CA SER A 9 -3.25 4.22 9.08
C SER A 9 -4.56 3.75 8.48
N LEU A 10 -4.64 3.65 7.14
CA LEU A 10 -5.83 3.18 6.42
C LEU A 10 -6.17 1.72 6.73
N MET A 11 -5.17 0.85 6.86
CA MET A 11 -5.37 -0.54 7.30
C MET A 11 -5.90 -0.62 8.73
N GLY A 12 -5.34 0.19 9.63
CA GLY A 12 -5.60 0.16 11.07
C GLY A 12 -4.79 -0.91 11.83
N PRO A 13 -5.01 -1.04 13.15
CA PRO A 13 -4.25 -1.93 14.01
C PRO A 13 -4.27 -3.40 13.55
N THR A 14 -3.15 -4.11 13.74
CA THR A 14 -3.02 -5.54 13.36
C THR A 14 -4.05 -6.43 14.07
N LYS A 15 -4.32 -6.14 15.34
CA LYS A 15 -5.28 -6.87 16.17
C LYS A 15 -6.69 -6.42 15.81
N VAL A 16 -7.50 -7.34 15.26
CA VAL A 16 -8.83 -7.00 14.72
C VAL A 16 -9.74 -6.42 15.80
N PHE A 17 -9.69 -6.98 17.02
CA PHE A 17 -10.42 -6.41 18.15
C PHE A 17 -10.01 -4.95 18.41
N ARG A 18 -8.71 -4.63 18.39
CA ARG A 18 -8.25 -3.24 18.57
C ARG A 18 -8.75 -2.35 17.43
N ALA A 19 -8.61 -2.80 16.18
CA ALA A 19 -9.08 -2.04 15.02
C ALA A 19 -10.57 -1.72 15.10
N ARG A 20 -11.43 -2.71 15.40
CA ARG A 20 -12.88 -2.51 15.57
C ARG A 20 -13.24 -1.51 16.67
N ASN A 21 -12.46 -1.45 17.74
CA ASN A 21 -12.76 -0.54 18.86
C ASN A 21 -12.18 0.86 18.67
N SER A 22 -10.95 0.99 18.14
CA SER A 22 -10.27 2.29 18.06
C SER A 22 -10.41 2.98 16.71
N VAL A 23 -10.53 2.21 15.62
CA VAL A 23 -10.59 2.72 14.25
C VAL A 23 -11.57 1.86 13.42
N PRO A 24 -12.88 1.82 13.77
CA PRO A 24 -13.84 0.90 13.15
C PRO A 24 -13.94 1.04 11.63
N ASP A 25 -13.72 2.26 11.11
CA ASP A 25 -13.77 2.55 9.67
C ASP A 25 -12.48 2.19 8.91
N SER A 26 -11.44 1.71 9.60
CA SER A 26 -10.24 1.18 8.93
C SER A 26 -10.55 -0.14 8.23
N ILE A 27 -9.73 -0.54 7.26
CA ILE A 27 -9.95 -1.78 6.50
C ILE A 27 -10.05 -3.00 7.44
N ARG A 28 -9.16 -3.09 8.45
CA ARG A 28 -9.18 -4.16 9.47
C ARG A 28 -10.35 -4.04 10.44
N GLY A 29 -10.79 -2.82 10.76
CA GLY A 29 -11.96 -2.57 11.61
C GLY A 29 -13.23 -3.06 10.92
N ALA A 30 -13.44 -2.66 9.68
CA ALA A 30 -14.63 -2.95 8.90
C ALA A 30 -14.69 -4.43 8.44
N TYR A 31 -13.56 -5.02 8.03
CA TYR A 31 -13.56 -6.30 7.31
C TYR A 31 -12.73 -7.41 7.96
N GLY A 32 -11.95 -7.11 9.00
CA GLY A 32 -11.13 -8.13 9.66
C GLY A 32 -11.99 -9.15 10.40
N LEU A 33 -11.62 -10.44 10.34
CA LEU A 33 -12.33 -11.53 11.04
C LEU A 33 -11.59 -11.99 12.30
N THR A 34 -10.28 -12.22 12.17
CA THR A 34 -9.38 -12.66 13.25
C THR A 34 -8.00 -12.02 13.07
N ASP A 35 -7.13 -12.12 14.08
CA ASP A 35 -5.77 -11.57 13.99
C ASP A 35 -4.93 -12.13 12.83
N THR A 36 -5.21 -13.36 12.39
CA THR A 36 -4.57 -14.01 11.24
C THR A 36 -5.35 -13.85 9.94
N ARG A 37 -6.62 -13.42 10.02
CA ARG A 37 -7.50 -13.14 8.87
C ARG A 37 -7.97 -11.69 8.95
N ASN A 38 -7.01 -10.77 8.85
CA ASN A 38 -7.19 -9.33 9.01
C ASN A 38 -7.10 -8.56 7.67
N THR A 39 -7.47 -9.20 6.56
CA THR A 39 -7.74 -8.58 5.25
C THR A 39 -6.52 -8.08 4.47
N THR A 40 -5.59 -7.34 5.08
CA THR A 40 -4.49 -6.66 4.36
C THR A 40 -3.14 -6.78 5.04
N HIS A 41 -2.09 -6.85 4.20
CA HIS A 41 -0.70 -6.66 4.59
C HIS A 41 -0.21 -5.27 4.18
N GLY A 42 0.83 -4.79 4.85
CA GLY A 42 1.58 -3.61 4.45
C GLY A 42 2.82 -3.46 5.30
N SER A 43 3.92 -3.14 4.64
CA SER A 43 5.24 -2.97 5.25
C SER A 43 5.17 -1.98 6.42
N ASP A 44 6.04 -2.18 7.41
CA ASP A 44 6.07 -1.39 8.65
C ASP A 44 7.02 -0.19 8.61
N SER A 45 7.90 -0.13 7.62
CA SER A 45 8.94 0.88 7.45
C SER A 45 9.33 1.01 5.97
N PRO A 46 9.98 2.11 5.56
CA PRO A 46 10.54 2.22 4.21
C PRO A 46 11.55 1.11 3.90
N ALA A 47 12.40 0.76 4.88
CA ALA A 47 13.33 -0.34 4.73
C ALA A 47 12.59 -1.67 4.50
N SER A 48 11.50 -1.92 5.22
CA SER A 48 10.72 -3.13 4.98
C SER A 48 9.97 -3.14 3.66
N ALA A 49 9.50 -1.98 3.22
CA ALA A 49 8.89 -1.81 1.91
C ALA A 49 9.89 -2.19 0.79
N SER A 50 11.09 -1.63 0.77
CA SER A 50 12.05 -1.92 -0.31
C SER A 50 12.42 -3.40 -0.40
N ARG A 51 12.69 -4.11 0.72
CA ARG A 51 12.96 -5.57 0.60
C ARG A 51 11.73 -6.41 0.28
N GLU A 52 10.52 -6.00 0.71
CA GLU A 52 9.29 -6.70 0.32
C GLU A 52 8.98 -6.51 -1.17
N ILE A 53 9.14 -5.29 -1.69
CA ILE A 53 9.00 -4.96 -3.11
C ILE A 53 9.97 -5.81 -3.93
N ALA A 54 11.25 -5.82 -3.57
CA ALA A 54 12.26 -6.63 -4.27
C ALA A 54 11.98 -8.14 -4.20
N PHE A 55 11.33 -8.62 -3.14
CA PHE A 55 10.96 -10.02 -2.98
C PHE A 55 9.76 -10.40 -3.86
N PHE A 56 8.70 -9.59 -3.87
CA PHE A 56 7.47 -9.89 -4.61
C PHE A 56 7.52 -9.50 -6.09
N PHE A 57 8.29 -8.46 -6.44
CA PHE A 57 8.40 -7.90 -7.78
C PHE A 57 9.88 -7.77 -8.18
N PRO A 58 10.59 -8.89 -8.40
CA PRO A 58 12.03 -8.87 -8.64
C PRO A 58 12.42 -8.13 -9.93
N GLU A 59 11.51 -8.01 -10.90
CA GLU A 59 11.72 -7.25 -12.14
C GLU A 59 11.46 -5.74 -11.98
N PHE A 60 10.88 -5.30 -10.86
CA PHE A 60 10.57 -3.88 -10.63
C PHE A 60 11.82 -3.10 -10.21
N ASN A 61 12.13 -2.05 -10.97
CA ASN A 61 13.23 -1.15 -10.66
C ASN A 61 12.72 0.10 -9.92
N GLU A 62 12.74 0.05 -8.58
CA GLU A 62 12.29 1.15 -7.72
C GLU A 62 13.00 2.48 -8.04
N GLN A 63 14.31 2.43 -8.29
CA GLN A 63 15.11 3.63 -8.57
C GLN A 63 14.70 4.28 -9.90
N LEU A 64 14.47 3.48 -10.93
CA LEU A 64 14.03 3.95 -12.24
C LEU A 64 12.62 4.55 -12.15
N TRP A 65 11.74 3.92 -11.39
CA TRP A 65 10.38 4.42 -11.16
C TRP A 65 10.39 5.81 -10.54
N TYR A 66 11.19 6.05 -9.49
CA TYR A 66 11.34 7.37 -8.88
C TYR A 66 11.90 8.43 -9.83
N GLN A 67 12.74 8.03 -10.80
CA GLN A 67 13.33 8.95 -11.76
C GLN A 67 12.40 9.31 -12.91
N GLN A 68 11.59 8.35 -13.38
CA GLN A 68 10.84 8.47 -14.64
C GLN A 68 9.33 8.61 -14.45
N GLU A 69 8.74 7.83 -13.54
CA GLU A 69 7.29 7.70 -13.43
C GLU A 69 6.71 8.54 -12.29
N GLU A 70 7.38 8.56 -11.13
CA GLU A 70 6.95 9.33 -9.95
C GLU A 70 6.70 10.82 -10.24
N PRO A 71 7.57 11.52 -11.02
CA PRO A 71 7.34 12.93 -11.33
C PRO A 71 6.09 13.16 -12.19
N CYS A 72 5.74 12.21 -13.05
CA CYS A 72 4.56 12.31 -13.89
C CYS A 72 3.29 12.01 -13.08
N LEU A 73 3.35 11.01 -12.18
CA LEU A 73 2.29 10.74 -11.20
C LEU A 73 1.98 11.99 -10.37
N ARG A 74 3.00 12.65 -9.82
CA ARG A 74 2.81 13.89 -9.04
C ARG A 74 2.18 15.03 -9.84
N ARG A 75 2.44 15.08 -11.14
CA ARG A 75 1.90 16.12 -12.03
C ARG A 75 0.51 15.78 -12.56
N GLY A 76 -0.10 14.69 -12.11
CA GLY A 76 -1.41 14.22 -12.59
C GLY A 76 -1.37 13.77 -14.05
N ARG A 77 -0.19 13.49 -14.60
CA ARG A 77 -0.01 12.96 -15.96
C ARG A 77 -0.03 11.45 -15.95
N VAL A 78 -1.05 10.90 -15.31
CA VAL A 78 -1.26 9.46 -15.22
C VAL A 78 -2.73 9.20 -15.45
N TYR A 79 -3.05 8.27 -16.34
CA TYR A 79 -4.41 7.83 -16.60
C TYR A 79 -4.53 6.34 -16.33
N TYR A 80 -5.72 5.90 -15.94
CA TYR A 80 -6.00 4.48 -15.76
C TYR A 80 -6.40 3.86 -17.10
N SER A 81 -5.60 2.92 -17.59
CA SER A 81 -5.99 2.07 -18.71
C SER A 81 -6.86 0.93 -18.18
N ALA A 82 -8.15 0.93 -18.53
CA ALA A 82 -9.08 -0.11 -18.10
C ALA A 82 -8.82 -1.47 -18.76
N GLU A 83 -8.27 -1.46 -19.98
CA GLU A 83 -7.91 -2.66 -20.74
C GLU A 83 -6.75 -3.39 -20.08
N GLU A 84 -5.66 -2.66 -19.84
CA GLU A 84 -4.44 -3.20 -19.23
C GLU A 84 -4.54 -3.31 -17.69
N ARG A 85 -5.55 -2.66 -17.09
CA ARG A 85 -5.73 -2.51 -15.64
C ARG A 85 -4.51 -1.92 -14.95
N VAL A 86 -3.79 -1.04 -15.63
CA VAL A 86 -2.60 -0.34 -15.13
C VAL A 86 -2.77 1.17 -15.22
N HIS A 87 -2.04 1.87 -14.36
CA HIS A 87 -1.87 3.31 -14.47
C HIS A 87 -0.73 3.58 -15.45
N CYS A 88 -1.05 4.27 -16.55
CA CYS A 88 -0.10 4.65 -17.58
C CYS A 88 0.29 6.11 -17.42
N VAL A 89 1.56 6.38 -17.68
CA VAL A 89 2.16 7.71 -17.69
C VAL A 89 2.11 8.32 -19.09
#